data_AF-A0A662C8C4-F1
#
_entry.id   AF-A0A662C8C4-F1
#
_cell.length_a   1.000
_cell.length_b   1.000
_cell.length_c   1.000
_cell.angle_alpha   90.00
_cell.angle_beta   90.00
_cell.angle_gamma   90.00
#
_symmetry.space_group_name_H-M   'P 1'
#
loop_
_entity.id
_entity.type
_entity.pdbx_description
1 polymer ?
#
loop_
_entity_poly.entity_id
_entity_poly.type
_entity_poly.pdbx_seq_one_letter_code
_entity_poly.pdbx_strand_id
1 'polypeptide(L)'
;MSKPLTIDTIRDNKKKIEELIQFFAKSIEEKRCEDEIVNVFHKISFYTHDFFINEELFMKKYEMPSFSEHIGEHRDFADKMIYFQKEFEQGKPNLCPNLLSYLQLWYDKHILNSDEEIIKYIGGK
;
A
#
# COMPACT_ATOMS: atom_id res chain seq x y z
N MET A 1 -22.81 5.51 3.95
CA MET A 1 -21.88 5.62 5.10
C MET A 1 -20.83 4.56 4.90
N SER A 2 -19.54 4.92 4.78
CA SER A 2 -18.46 3.93 4.76
C SER A 2 -18.52 3.11 6.06
N LYS A 3 -18.30 1.80 5.98
CA LYS A 3 -18.20 0.98 7.18
C LYS A 3 -17.02 1.47 8.02
N PRO A 4 -17.15 1.53 9.36
CA PRO A 4 -16.02 1.87 10.22
C PRO A 4 -14.91 0.83 10.05
N LEU A 5 -13.65 1.30 10.03
CA LEU A 5 -12.47 0.44 9.99
C LEU A 5 -12.45 -0.49 11.21
N THR A 6 -12.06 -1.73 11.01
CA THR A 6 -11.86 -2.74 12.06
C THR A 6 -10.49 -3.39 11.91
N ILE A 7 -10.02 -4.10 12.95
CA ILE A 7 -8.80 -4.92 12.87
C ILE A 7 -8.89 -5.93 11.71
N ASP A 8 -10.06 -6.53 11.47
CA ASP A 8 -10.25 -7.45 10.35
C ASP A 8 -10.13 -6.73 9.01
N THR A 9 -10.57 -5.47 8.92
CA THR A 9 -10.39 -4.66 7.71
C THR A 9 -8.90 -4.43 7.41
N ILE A 10 -8.07 -4.19 8.45
CA ILE A 10 -6.61 -4.05 8.32
C ILE A 10 -6.00 -5.36 7.82
N ARG A 11 -6.36 -6.49 8.44
CA ARG A 11 -5.88 -7.82 8.03
C ARG A 11 -6.27 -8.18 6.60
N ASP A 12 -7.49 -7.83 6.18
CA ASP A 12 -7.97 -8.06 4.83
C ASP A 12 -7.24 -7.18 3.81
N ASN A 13 -6.94 -5.93 4.15
CA ASN A 13 -6.17 -5.04 3.28
C ASN A 13 -4.75 -5.56 3.06
N LYS A 14 -4.08 -5.98 4.14
CA LYS A 14 -2.75 -6.63 4.08
C LYS A 14 -2.73 -7.79 3.08
N LYS A 15 -3.71 -8.70 3.16
CA LYS A 15 -3.80 -9.84 2.23
C LYS A 15 -3.98 -9.39 0.77
N LYS A 16 -4.85 -8.41 0.50
CA LYS A 16 -5.06 -7.91 -0.87
C LYS A 16 -3.79 -7.31 -1.48
N ILE A 17 -3.03 -6.57 -0.67
CA ILE A 17 -1.78 -5.97 -1.10
C ILE A 17 -0.72 -7.06 -1.33
N GLU A 18 -0.61 -8.03 -0.43
CA GLU A 18 0.30 -9.17 -0.58
C GLU A 18 0.03 -9.94 -1.88
N GLU A 19 -1.22 -10.29 -2.14
CA GLU A 19 -1.66 -10.97 -3.36
C GLU A 19 -1.33 -10.15 -4.61
N LEU A 20 -1.50 -8.83 -4.56
CA LEU A 20 -1.17 -7.94 -5.67
C LEU A 20 0.34 -7.91 -5.96
N ILE A 21 1.17 -7.85 -4.91
CA ILE A 21 2.64 -7.85 -5.05
C ILE A 21 3.12 -9.19 -5.60
N GLN A 22 2.57 -10.31 -5.10
CA GLN A 22 2.88 -11.65 -5.63
C GLN A 22 2.47 -11.79 -7.10
N PHE A 23 1.29 -11.28 -7.46
CA PHE A 23 0.83 -11.24 -8.84
C PHE A 23 1.79 -10.43 -9.73
N PHE A 24 2.24 -9.26 -9.27
CA PHE A 24 3.14 -8.43 -10.04
C PHE A 24 4.54 -9.04 -10.19
N ALA A 25 5.07 -9.67 -9.15
CA ALA A 25 6.32 -10.43 -9.24
C ALA A 25 6.23 -11.52 -10.31
N LYS A 26 5.13 -12.29 -10.31
CA LYS A 26 4.89 -13.33 -11.30
C LYS A 26 4.75 -12.79 -12.73
N SER A 27 4.08 -11.64 -12.92
CA SER A 27 3.95 -11.05 -14.26
C SER A 27 5.31 -10.59 -14.82
N ILE A 28 6.23 -10.16 -13.96
CA ILE A 28 7.61 -9.83 -14.34
C ILE A 28 8.37 -11.09 -14.75
N GLU A 29 8.30 -12.17 -13.97
CA GLU A 29 8.92 -13.47 -14.30
C GLU A 29 8.44 -14.02 -15.64
N GLU A 30 7.14 -13.90 -15.91
CA GLU A 30 6.48 -14.33 -17.15
C GLU A 30 6.68 -13.35 -18.32
N LYS A 31 7.43 -12.25 -18.14
CA LYS A 31 7.65 -11.19 -19.15
C LYS A 31 6.36 -10.51 -19.62
N ARG A 32 5.33 -10.45 -18.79
CA ARG A 32 4.03 -9.81 -19.03
C ARG A 32 3.86 -8.50 -18.27
N CYS A 33 4.95 -7.91 -17.78
CA CYS A 33 4.84 -6.73 -16.93
C CYS A 33 4.18 -5.53 -17.64
N GLU A 34 4.57 -5.24 -18.88
CA GLU A 34 4.06 -4.09 -19.63
C GLU A 34 2.54 -4.17 -19.83
N ASP A 35 2.01 -5.39 -19.98
CA ASP A 35 0.57 -5.64 -20.11
C ASP A 35 -0.18 -5.41 -18.78
N GLU A 36 0.49 -5.62 -17.64
CA GLU A 36 -0.14 -5.70 -16.31
C GLU A 36 0.13 -4.47 -15.43
N ILE A 37 1.15 -3.68 -15.73
CA ILE A 37 1.60 -2.60 -14.82
C ILE A 37 0.51 -1.55 -14.58
N VAL A 38 -0.29 -1.23 -15.61
CA VAL A 38 -1.43 -0.31 -15.49
C VAL A 38 -2.49 -0.88 -14.53
N ASN A 39 -2.76 -2.18 -14.62
CA ASN A 39 -3.69 -2.87 -13.73
C ASN A 39 -3.16 -2.87 -12.28
N VAL A 40 -1.86 -3.05 -12.09
CA VAL A 40 -1.22 -2.94 -10.77
C VAL A 40 -1.37 -1.53 -10.18
N PHE A 41 -1.10 -0.48 -10.96
CA PHE A 41 -1.30 0.91 -10.50
C PHE A 41 -2.74 1.18 -10.09
N HIS A 42 -3.71 0.73 -10.89
CA HIS A 42 -5.13 0.91 -10.57
C HIS A 42 -5.52 0.17 -9.29
N LYS A 43 -5.15 -1.11 -9.18
CA LYS A 43 -5.51 -1.93 -8.02
C LYS A 43 -4.89 -1.40 -6.73
N ILE A 44 -3.61 -1.07 -6.75
CA ILE A 44 -2.94 -0.61 -5.54
C ILE A 44 -3.50 0.74 -5.09
N SER A 45 -3.72 1.68 -6.01
CA SER A 45 -4.34 2.97 -5.69
C SER A 45 -5.76 2.80 -5.15
N PHE A 46 -6.52 1.86 -5.70
CA PHE A 46 -7.87 1.55 -5.22
C PHE A 46 -7.85 0.94 -3.82
N TYR A 47 -6.92 0.02 -3.53
CA TYR A 47 -6.81 -0.58 -2.21
C TYR A 47 -6.35 0.41 -1.15
N THR A 48 -5.47 1.35 -1.49
CA THR A 48 -4.90 2.28 -0.50
C THR A 48 -5.72 3.55 -0.28
N HIS A 49 -6.38 4.12 -1.30
CA HIS A 49 -6.98 5.46 -1.19
C HIS A 49 -8.00 5.59 -0.04
N ASP A 50 -9.09 4.81 -0.10
CA ASP A 50 -10.11 4.85 0.95
C ASP A 50 -9.60 4.22 2.25
N PHE A 51 -8.68 3.25 2.15
CA PHE A 51 -8.14 2.57 3.33
C PHE A 51 -7.33 3.54 4.20
N PHE A 52 -6.39 4.28 3.61
CA PHE A 52 -5.57 5.26 4.31
C PHE A 52 -6.41 6.30 5.04
N ILE A 53 -7.45 6.85 4.38
CA ILE A 53 -8.34 7.83 5.01
C ILE A 53 -9.04 7.22 6.24
N ASN A 54 -9.57 6.01 6.10
CA ASN A 54 -10.27 5.34 7.19
C ASN A 54 -9.32 4.94 8.33
N GLU A 55 -8.10 4.54 8.02
CA GLU A 55 -7.04 4.25 8.97
C GLU A 55 -6.60 5.48 9.74
N GLU A 56 -6.37 6.60 9.07
CA GLU A 56 -6.04 7.86 9.72
C GLU A 56 -7.13 8.33 10.69
N LEU A 57 -8.40 8.26 10.27
CA LEU A 57 -9.53 8.58 11.15
C LEU A 57 -9.59 7.63 12.36
N PHE A 58 -9.25 6.37 12.15
CA PHE A 58 -9.23 5.35 13.19
C PHE A 58 -8.07 5.59 14.18
N MET A 59 -6.85 5.80 13.72
CA MET A 59 -5.69 6.16 14.55
C MET A 59 -5.94 7.44 15.35
N LYS A 60 -6.52 8.46 14.71
CA LYS A 60 -6.89 9.72 15.37
C LYS A 60 -7.90 9.51 16.49
N LYS A 61 -8.93 8.67 16.26
CA LYS A 61 -9.94 8.33 17.27
C LYS A 61 -9.33 7.67 18.51
N TYR A 62 -8.28 6.86 18.35
CA TYR A 62 -7.60 6.18 19.46
C TYR A 62 -6.40 6.97 20.03
N GLU A 63 -6.17 8.18 19.53
CA GLU A 63 -5.09 9.08 19.95
C GLU A 63 -3.71 8.41 19.87
N MET A 64 -3.49 7.65 18.79
CA MET A 64 -2.23 6.93 18.60
C MET A 64 -1.04 7.88 18.50
N PRO A 65 0.04 7.69 19.28
CA PRO A 65 1.22 8.55 19.25
C PRO A 65 1.91 8.61 17.87
N SER A 66 1.87 7.51 17.11
CA SER A 66 2.47 7.38 15.78
C SER A 66 1.66 8.03 14.65
N PHE A 67 0.50 8.63 14.94
CA PHE A 67 -0.43 9.14 13.93
C PHE A 67 0.20 10.09 12.91
N SER A 68 1.05 11.02 13.37
CA SER A 68 1.69 11.98 12.45
C SER A 68 2.74 11.34 11.54
N GLU A 69 3.43 10.32 12.02
CA GLU A 69 4.43 9.58 11.23
C GLU A 69 3.73 8.72 10.17
N HIS A 70 2.68 8.00 10.55
CA HIS A 70 1.88 7.14 9.67
C HIS A 70 1.27 7.90 8.49
N ILE A 71 0.73 9.11 8.71
CA ILE A 71 0.27 9.99 7.63
C ILE A 71 1.41 10.36 6.67
N GLY A 72 2.62 10.56 7.19
CA GLY A 72 3.80 10.81 6.36
C GLY A 72 4.09 9.65 5.42
N GLU A 73 4.02 8.41 5.93
CA GLU A 73 4.22 7.19 5.15
C GLU A 73 3.18 7.06 4.02
N HIS A 74 1.91 7.37 4.29
CA HIS A 74 0.85 7.38 3.27
C HIS A 74 1.13 8.38 2.14
N ARG A 75 1.57 9.59 2.49
CA ARG A 75 1.89 10.64 1.51
C ARG A 75 3.08 10.24 0.66
N ASP A 76 4.14 9.74 1.29
CA ASP A 76 5.34 9.26 0.59
C ASP A 76 4.99 8.12 -0.38
N PHE A 77 4.09 7.22 0.01
CA PHE A 77 3.59 6.16 -0.86
C PHE A 77 2.83 6.72 -2.07
N ALA A 78 1.88 7.63 -1.85
CA ALA A 78 1.12 8.26 -2.93
C ALA A 78 2.03 8.99 -3.92
N ASP A 79 3.00 9.76 -3.42
CA ASP A 79 3.97 10.49 -4.24
C ASP A 79 4.84 9.53 -5.06
N LYS A 80 5.26 8.40 -4.47
CA LYS A 80 6.01 7.37 -5.19
C LYS A 80 5.18 6.70 -6.27
N MET A 81 3.89 6.43 -6.05
CA MET A 81 3.01 5.89 -7.08
C MET A 81 2.86 6.86 -8.25
N ILE A 82 2.68 8.15 -7.98
CA ILE A 82 2.64 9.20 -9.02
C ILE A 82 3.96 9.24 -9.80
N TYR A 83 5.10 9.15 -9.10
CA TYR A 83 6.41 9.09 -9.74
C TYR A 83 6.52 7.90 -10.69
N PHE A 84 6.16 6.69 -10.26
CA PHE A 84 6.23 5.49 -11.11
C PHE A 84 5.27 5.56 -12.31
N GLN A 85 4.08 6.14 -12.15
CA GLN A 85 3.15 6.36 -13.26
C GLN A 85 3.75 7.31 -14.31
N LYS A 86 4.41 8.39 -13.89
CA LYS A 86 5.10 9.30 -14.83
C LYS A 86 6.27 8.64 -15.55
N GLU A 87 7.04 7.82 -14.86
CA GLU A 87 8.15 7.05 -15.48
C GLU A 87 7.61 6.02 -16.49
N PHE A 88 6.43 5.45 -16.24
CA PHE A 88 5.71 4.59 -17.19
C PHE A 88 5.34 5.34 -18.47
N GLU A 89 4.69 6.51 -18.33
CA GLU A 89 4.31 7.35 -19.47
C GLU A 89 5.50 7.77 -20.33
N GLN A 90 6.67 7.91 -19.72
CA GLN A 90 7.93 8.26 -20.40
C GLN A 90 8.66 7.05 -21.01
N GLY A 91 8.15 5.83 -20.86
CA GLY A 91 8.77 4.62 -21.40
C GLY A 91 10.13 4.29 -20.78
N LYS A 92 10.31 4.58 -19.49
CA LYS A 92 11.60 4.40 -18.80
C LYS A 92 11.97 2.92 -18.70
N PRO A 93 13.23 2.54 -18.99
CA PRO A 93 13.67 1.15 -18.87
C PRO A 93 13.69 0.70 -17.40
N ASN A 94 13.55 -0.60 -17.17
CA ASN A 94 13.60 -1.23 -15.83
C ASN A 94 12.52 -0.74 -14.84
N LEU A 95 11.44 -0.14 -15.32
CA LEU A 95 10.37 0.35 -14.46
C LEU A 95 9.75 -0.75 -13.59
N CYS A 96 9.43 -1.88 -14.22
CA CYS A 96 8.80 -3.02 -13.57
C CYS A 96 9.56 -3.56 -12.35
N PRO A 97 10.84 -3.97 -12.48
CA PRO A 97 11.60 -4.44 -11.32
C PRO A 97 11.82 -3.35 -10.27
N ASN A 98 11.93 -2.08 -10.67
CA ASN A 98 12.05 -0.96 -9.73
C ASN A 98 10.77 -0.75 -8.92
N LEU A 99 9.61 -0.79 -9.58
CA LEU A 99 8.30 -0.72 -8.92
C LEU A 99 8.11 -1.90 -7.98
N LEU A 100 8.39 -3.13 -8.42
CA LEU A 100 8.25 -4.32 -7.58
C LEU A 100 9.12 -4.21 -6.31
N SER A 101 10.39 -3.84 -6.48
CA SER A 101 11.32 -3.67 -5.35
C SER A 101 10.83 -2.61 -4.36
N TYR A 102 10.27 -1.51 -4.88
CA TYR A 102 9.67 -0.47 -4.05
C TYR A 102 8.44 -1.00 -3.29
N LEU A 103 7.53 -1.69 -3.98
CA LEU A 103 6.30 -2.21 -3.37
C LEU A 103 6.60 -3.26 -2.29
N GLN A 104 7.59 -4.13 -2.50
CA GLN A 104 8.05 -5.08 -1.48
C GLN A 104 8.61 -4.37 -0.25
N LEU A 105 9.49 -3.38 -0.46
CA LEU A 105 10.05 -2.60 0.65
C LEU A 105 8.98 -1.82 1.42
N TRP A 106 8.02 -1.25 0.70
CA TRP A 106 6.89 -0.55 1.32
C TRP A 106 5.98 -1.51 2.07
N TYR A 107 5.64 -2.67 1.50
CA TYR A 107 4.86 -3.70 2.19
C TYR A 107 5.51 -4.13 3.51
N ASP A 108 6.82 -4.40 3.47
CA ASP A 108 7.55 -4.77 4.68
C ASP A 108 7.54 -3.64 5.71
N LYS A 109 7.87 -2.41 5.32
CA LYS A 109 8.01 -1.29 6.27
C LYS A 109 6.67 -0.78 6.80
N HIS A 110 5.65 -0.74 5.97
CA HIS A 110 4.38 -0.11 6.32
C HIS A 110 3.36 -1.17 6.74
N ILE A 111 3.00 -2.09 5.84
CA ILE A 111 1.94 -3.07 6.07
C ILE A 111 2.32 -4.10 7.15
N LEU A 112 3.58 -4.58 7.17
CA LEU A 112 4.02 -5.58 8.16
C LEU A 112 4.49 -4.97 9.49
N ASN A 113 4.80 -3.67 9.53
CA ASN A 113 5.25 -3.01 10.76
C ASN A 113 4.24 -1.93 11.19
N SER A 114 4.16 -0.79 10.51
CA SER A 114 3.29 0.34 10.90
C SER A 114 1.82 -0.04 11.11
N ASP A 115 1.18 -0.71 10.14
CA ASP A 115 -0.23 -1.15 10.26
C ASP A 115 -0.41 -2.20 11.37
N GLU A 116 0.59 -3.07 11.57
CA GLU A 116 0.56 -4.11 12.60
C GLU A 116 0.64 -3.49 14.01
N GLU A 117 1.34 -2.37 14.18
CA GLU A 117 1.36 -1.62 15.44
C GLU A 117 -0.02 -1.06 15.80
N ILE A 118 -0.87 -0.73 14.81
CA ILE A 118 -2.27 -0.34 15.07
C ILE A 118 -3.03 -1.51 15.70
N ILE A 119 -2.87 -2.71 15.15
CA ILE A 119 -3.52 -3.93 15.68
C ILE A 119 -3.07 -4.19 17.11
N LYS A 120 -1.75 -4.11 17.39
CA LYS A 120 -1.20 -4.34 18.73
C LYS A 120 -1.66 -3.30 19.74
N TYR A 121 -1.64 -2.02 19.36
CA TYR A 121 -2.02 -0.92 20.24
C TYR A 121 -3.49 -1.03 20.68
N ILE A 122 -4.37 -1.46 19.78
CA ILE A 122 -5.80 -1.60 20.06
C ILE A 122 -6.10 -2.92 20.75
N GLY A 123 -5.47 -4.01 20.35
CA GLY A 123 -5.65 -5.32 21.01
C GLY A 123 -5.11 -5.36 22.45
N GLY A 124 -4.22 -4.43 22.80
CA GLY A 124 -3.73 -4.23 24.17
C GLY A 124 -4.58 -3.28 25.03
N LYS A 125 -5.62 -2.65 24.47
CA LYS A 125 -6.62 -1.85 25.21
C LYS A 125 -7.89 -2.67 25.42
#